data_AF-A0A6L5YXG5-F1
#
_entry.id   AF-A0A6L5YXG5-F1
#
_cell.length_a   1.000
_cell.length_b   1.000
_cell.length_c   1.000
_cell.angle_alpha   90.00
_cell.angle_beta   90.00
_cell.angle_gamma   90.00
#
_symmetry.space_group_name_H-M   'P 1'
#
loop_
_entity.id
_entity.type
_entity.pdbx_description
1 polymer ?
#
loop_
_entity_poly.entity_id
_entity_poly.type
_entity_poly.pdbx_seq_one_letter_code
_entity_poly.pdbx_strand_id
1 'polypeptide(L)'
;MPRRRRPAARMPASPCRSGRGRWPRAEPGFGPAWLPAPRSGMILSYRQQAATERHMKLTILAVAAILSGVADAAAAQDITCGEVYSVQRGDTLHRISRRAYGDDDGWRLIYSVNRDLIGRNPSAIEIGQPLTIPCLEQDAAEPTASVEPIRREETSAPLPPPLKGGIRFVTASDWAPFSDEEQAQGGMMTEVVNTAMSKVRPAEDYQIDFINDWGAHLQPLLTDNAYDFGFPWFRPNCDVIEKLGEGSQFRCNNLFWSEPIYEQIIGFYTTDDFATPLSHGDLFGARLCRPAGYSSFMLEERDLVEPNVTLLQPVTPSDCFEALLAGEADVVALAEDVARDVISDLDAADRVVKQDALDTVATLHVVISKNNPKAQEYLTLLNEGIDEIKDSGEWFEIVRRHLSEYMMRG
;
A
#
# COMPACT_ATOMS: atom_id res chain seq x y z
N MET A 1 59.48 -13.79 -34.28
CA MET A 1 59.19 -13.62 -35.72
C MET A 1 57.78 -13.05 -35.88
N PRO A 2 57.52 -12.04 -36.73
CA PRO A 2 56.17 -11.47 -36.92
C PRO A 2 55.55 -11.80 -38.30
N ARG A 3 54.31 -12.33 -38.31
CA ARG A 3 53.42 -12.44 -39.49
C ARG A 3 51.95 -12.46 -39.00
N ARG A 4 50.94 -11.91 -39.68
CA ARG A 4 50.86 -10.92 -40.78
C ARG A 4 49.47 -10.23 -40.69
N ARG A 5 49.29 -9.03 -41.27
CA ARG A 5 48.03 -8.25 -41.27
C ARG A 5 47.21 -8.42 -42.56
N ARG A 6 45.95 -7.94 -42.53
CA ARG A 6 45.04 -7.50 -43.63
C ARG A 6 44.28 -8.61 -44.41
N PRO A 7 43.17 -8.28 -45.12
CA PRO A 7 42.57 -6.94 -45.33
C PRO A 7 41.11 -6.78 -44.84
N ALA A 8 40.57 -5.56 -44.97
CA ALA A 8 39.15 -5.25 -44.85
C ALA A 8 38.52 -5.03 -46.24
N ALA A 9 37.20 -5.17 -46.36
CA ALA A 9 36.42 -4.84 -47.56
C ALA A 9 35.61 -3.53 -47.36
N ARG A 10 35.27 -2.85 -48.46
CA ARG A 10 34.51 -1.58 -48.47
C ARG A 10 33.17 -1.72 -49.19
N MET A 11 32.21 -0.95 -48.70
CA MET A 11 31.13 -0.20 -49.40
C MET A 11 30.94 -0.41 -50.91
N PRO A 12 29.68 -0.28 -51.38
CA PRO A 12 29.30 1.00 -52.00
C PRO A 12 28.18 1.73 -51.24
N ALA A 13 27.82 2.94 -51.71
CA ALA A 13 26.82 3.82 -51.07
C ALA A 13 26.00 4.59 -52.11
N SER A 14 24.87 5.15 -51.65
CA SER A 14 24.09 6.21 -52.32
C SER A 14 23.30 5.78 -53.58
N PRO A 15 22.25 6.53 -54.02
CA PRO A 15 21.97 7.93 -53.70
C PRO A 15 20.55 8.29 -53.20
N CYS A 16 20.42 9.57 -52.84
CA CYS A 16 19.27 10.24 -52.28
C CYS A 16 18.00 10.23 -53.16
N ARG A 17 16.83 10.36 -52.52
CA ARG A 17 15.84 11.35 -52.97
C ARG A 17 15.04 11.94 -51.80
N SER A 18 14.74 13.23 -51.90
CA SER A 18 13.95 13.98 -50.92
C SER A 18 12.47 14.01 -51.32
N GLY A 19 11.57 13.94 -50.33
CA GLY A 19 10.13 14.01 -50.53
C GLY A 19 9.47 14.85 -49.45
N ARG A 20 8.90 16.00 -49.81
CA ARG A 20 8.13 16.87 -48.91
C ARG A 20 6.64 16.82 -49.28
N GLY A 21 5.82 16.24 -48.41
CA GLY A 21 4.38 16.54 -48.27
C GLY A 21 4.19 17.03 -46.83
N ARG A 22 3.76 18.26 -46.51
CA ARG A 22 2.81 19.21 -47.15
C ARG A 22 1.37 18.72 -47.16
N TRP A 23 0.71 18.99 -46.03
CA TRP A 23 -0.74 19.07 -45.89
C TRP A 23 -1.40 19.84 -47.04
N PRO A 24 -2.52 19.33 -47.61
CA PRO A 24 -3.41 20.14 -48.40
C PRO A 24 -4.38 20.91 -47.48
N ARG A 25 -4.43 22.24 -47.62
CA ARG A 25 -5.55 23.08 -47.17
C ARG A 25 -6.12 23.75 -48.41
N ALA A 26 -7.43 23.59 -48.66
CA ALA A 26 -8.13 24.23 -49.78
C ALA A 26 -9.59 24.53 -49.38
N GLU A 27 -9.92 25.81 -49.36
CA GLU A 27 -11.28 26.38 -49.35
C GLU A 27 -11.60 26.81 -50.82
N PRO A 28 -12.60 27.67 -51.13
CA PRO A 28 -13.85 28.00 -50.45
C PRO A 28 -15.08 27.87 -51.41
N GLY A 29 -16.29 28.28 -50.99
CA GLY A 29 -17.33 28.66 -51.98
C GLY A 29 -18.80 28.76 -51.55
N PHE A 30 -19.29 30.01 -51.47
CA PHE A 30 -20.66 30.50 -51.79
C PHE A 30 -21.95 29.89 -51.15
N GLY A 31 -22.76 30.78 -50.56
CA GLY A 31 -24.22 30.65 -50.40
C GLY A 31 -24.98 31.21 -51.63
N PRO A 32 -26.17 31.87 -51.53
CA PRO A 32 -26.81 32.45 -50.32
C PRO A 32 -28.37 32.30 -50.18
N ALA A 33 -28.91 32.76 -49.04
CA ALA A 33 -30.31 33.20 -48.79
C ALA A 33 -31.44 32.12 -48.92
N TRP A 34 -32.61 32.20 -48.25
CA TRP A 34 -33.44 33.35 -47.85
C TRP A 34 -34.20 33.18 -46.49
N LEU A 35 -34.81 34.28 -46.03
CA LEU A 35 -35.70 34.46 -44.85
C LEU A 35 -37.19 34.11 -45.19
N PRO A 36 -38.22 34.27 -44.31
CA PRO A 36 -38.27 34.76 -42.91
C PRO A 36 -39.13 33.89 -41.93
N ALA A 37 -39.28 34.37 -40.69
CA ALA A 37 -40.29 33.91 -39.72
C ALA A 37 -41.48 34.90 -39.60
N PRO A 38 -42.61 34.49 -38.97
CA PRO A 38 -43.47 35.35 -38.17
C PRO A 38 -43.37 34.96 -36.67
N ARG A 39 -43.08 35.86 -35.74
CA ARG A 39 -43.83 37.03 -35.22
C ARG A 39 -44.83 36.74 -34.10
N SER A 40 -44.54 37.38 -32.98
CA SER A 40 -45.17 37.39 -31.66
C SER A 40 -46.70 37.60 -31.62
N GLY A 41 -47.31 36.97 -30.60
CA GLY A 41 -48.05 37.72 -29.58
C GLY A 41 -49.54 37.45 -29.44
N MET A 42 -49.97 37.15 -28.21
CA MET A 42 -50.98 37.93 -27.51
C MET A 42 -50.96 37.65 -25.99
N ILE A 43 -51.27 38.66 -25.20
CA ILE A 43 -51.51 38.57 -23.76
C ILE A 43 -53.02 38.44 -23.56
N LEU A 44 -53.47 37.50 -22.74
CA LEU A 44 -54.83 37.57 -22.18
C LEU A 44 -54.86 36.93 -20.78
N SER A 45 -55.05 37.79 -19.79
CA SER A 45 -55.26 37.39 -18.41
C SER A 45 -56.70 36.92 -18.19
N TYR A 46 -56.89 35.98 -17.27
CA TYR A 46 -58.18 35.81 -16.60
C TYR A 46 -57.99 35.63 -15.10
N ARG A 47 -58.83 36.33 -14.31
CA ARG A 47 -58.84 36.28 -12.85
C ARG A 47 -59.88 35.28 -12.34
N GLN A 48 -59.54 34.66 -11.20
CA GLN A 48 -60.39 34.30 -10.06
C GLN A 48 -61.92 34.35 -10.24
N GLN A 49 -62.57 33.20 -9.99
CA GLN A 49 -63.78 33.05 -9.17
C GLN A 49 -63.79 31.57 -8.67
N ALA A 50 -63.81 31.32 -7.36
CA ALA A 50 -65.00 31.22 -6.49
C ALA A 50 -65.91 30.03 -6.91
N ALA A 51 -65.90 28.85 -6.28
CA ALA A 51 -66.17 28.47 -4.88
C ALA A 51 -67.68 28.26 -4.59
N THR A 52 -68.00 27.27 -3.72
CA THR A 52 -69.36 26.82 -3.28
C THR A 52 -70.27 26.26 -4.40
N GLU A 53 -71.16 25.27 -4.24
CA GLU A 53 -71.54 24.27 -3.20
C GLU A 53 -72.36 23.13 -3.92
N ARG A 54 -72.90 22.02 -3.35
CA ARG A 54 -73.15 21.56 -1.96
C ARG A 54 -73.25 20.01 -1.85
N HIS A 55 -73.07 19.50 -0.63
CA HIS A 55 -73.53 18.21 -0.03
C HIS A 55 -73.75 16.91 -0.85
N MET A 56 -72.93 15.89 -0.54
CA MET A 56 -73.39 14.58 -0.04
C MET A 56 -72.56 14.25 1.22
N LYS A 57 -73.10 13.50 2.21
CA LYS A 57 -72.47 13.33 3.53
C LYS A 57 -71.87 11.94 3.79
N LEU A 58 -70.70 11.97 4.41
CA LEU A 58 -70.14 11.04 5.41
C LEU A 58 -69.62 9.63 5.02
N THR A 59 -68.32 9.47 5.34
CA THR A 59 -67.68 8.27 5.94
C THR A 59 -67.44 7.02 5.07
N ILE A 60 -66.17 6.80 4.72
CA ILE A 60 -65.34 5.69 5.26
C ILE A 60 -63.85 6.12 5.27
N LEU A 61 -63.04 5.46 6.08
CA LEU A 61 -61.74 5.94 6.58
C LEU A 61 -60.63 6.09 5.52
N ALA A 62 -59.65 6.93 5.88
CA ALA A 62 -58.47 7.22 5.09
C ALA A 62 -57.49 6.03 4.98
N VAL A 63 -56.99 5.78 3.77
CA VAL A 63 -55.74 5.06 3.49
C VAL A 63 -55.00 5.83 2.39
N ALA A 64 -54.24 6.86 2.79
CA ALA A 64 -53.55 7.76 1.86
C ALA A 64 -52.27 8.38 2.48
N ALA A 65 -51.47 7.57 3.18
CA ALA A 65 -50.29 8.05 3.90
C ALA A 65 -49.15 7.01 4.11
N ILE A 66 -49.03 5.98 3.28
CA ILE A 66 -47.88 5.05 3.31
C ILE A 66 -47.44 4.72 1.87
N LEU A 67 -46.59 5.57 1.29
CA LEU A 67 -45.85 5.27 0.04
C LEU A 67 -44.60 6.15 -0.13
N SER A 68 -43.95 6.47 1.00
CA SER A 68 -42.68 7.20 1.08
C SER A 68 -41.83 6.58 2.18
N GLY A 69 -40.53 6.35 1.94
CA GLY A 69 -39.59 6.03 3.01
C GLY A 69 -39.44 4.54 3.38
N VAL A 70 -39.33 3.65 2.39
CA VAL A 70 -38.37 2.53 2.50
C VAL A 70 -37.25 2.78 1.49
N ALA A 71 -36.42 3.79 1.78
CA ALA A 71 -35.02 3.65 1.45
C ALA A 71 -34.47 2.62 2.45
N ASP A 72 -33.88 1.54 1.96
CA ASP A 72 -33.20 0.59 2.83
C ASP A 72 -32.03 1.31 3.52
N ALA A 73 -32.27 1.73 4.76
CA ALA A 73 -31.26 1.60 5.79
C ALA A 73 -31.01 0.10 5.92
N ALA A 74 -30.18 -0.43 5.01
CA ALA A 74 -29.66 -1.78 5.09
C ALA A 74 -29.02 -1.88 6.47
N ALA A 75 -29.67 -2.61 7.36
CA ALA A 75 -29.23 -2.71 8.74
C ALA A 75 -27.78 -3.19 8.71
N ALA A 76 -26.90 -2.48 9.43
CA ALA A 76 -25.54 -2.95 9.63
C ALA A 76 -25.64 -4.25 10.43
N GLN A 77 -25.74 -5.36 9.70
CA GLN A 77 -25.55 -6.68 10.27
C GLN A 77 -24.06 -6.79 10.54
N ASP A 78 -23.76 -7.02 11.82
CA ASP A 78 -22.44 -7.43 12.28
C ASP A 78 -22.07 -8.70 11.51
N ILE A 79 -20.82 -8.75 11.04
CA ILE A 79 -20.36 -9.77 10.11
C ILE A 79 -19.78 -10.93 10.92
N THR A 80 -20.47 -12.06 10.92
CA THR A 80 -19.99 -13.26 11.62
C THR A 80 -18.64 -13.70 11.04
N CYS A 81 -17.61 -13.79 11.89
CA CYS A 81 -16.35 -14.41 11.50
C CYS A 81 -16.53 -15.94 11.35
N GLY A 82 -15.70 -16.56 10.51
CA GLY A 82 -15.84 -17.94 10.05
C GLY A 82 -16.80 -18.12 8.87
N GLU A 83 -17.52 -17.09 8.44
CA GLU A 83 -18.46 -17.13 7.30
C GLU A 83 -17.92 -16.40 6.05
N VAL A 84 -18.61 -16.59 4.92
CA VAL A 84 -18.33 -15.88 3.67
C VAL A 84 -19.30 -14.70 3.52
N TYR A 85 -18.75 -13.49 3.51
CA TYR A 85 -19.48 -12.24 3.37
C TYR A 85 -19.53 -11.77 1.92
N SER A 86 -20.72 -11.43 1.40
CA SER A 86 -20.85 -10.80 0.08
C SER A 86 -20.78 -9.28 0.20
N VAL A 87 -19.74 -8.67 -0.39
CA VAL A 87 -19.47 -7.22 -0.37
C VAL A 87 -20.68 -6.39 -0.79
N GLN A 88 -21.05 -5.39 0.00
CA GLN A 88 -22.19 -4.50 -0.28
C GLN A 88 -21.76 -3.15 -0.84
N ARG A 89 -22.74 -2.34 -1.26
CA ARG A 89 -22.50 -1.02 -1.88
C ARG A 89 -21.87 -0.06 -0.86
N GLY A 90 -20.61 0.29 -1.11
CA GLY A 90 -19.87 1.27 -0.30
C GLY A 90 -19.15 0.68 0.91
N ASP A 91 -19.08 -0.65 1.02
CA ASP A 91 -18.08 -1.29 1.89
C ASP A 91 -16.66 -0.97 1.39
N THR A 92 -15.73 -0.97 2.32
CA THR A 92 -14.28 -1.07 2.12
C THR A 92 -13.78 -2.19 3.03
N LEU A 93 -12.56 -2.71 2.85
CA LEU A 93 -12.07 -3.78 3.73
C LEU A 93 -12.02 -3.32 5.22
N HIS A 94 -11.66 -2.07 5.48
CA HIS A 94 -11.75 -1.43 6.81
C HIS A 94 -13.18 -1.48 7.37
N ARG A 95 -14.19 -1.04 6.58
CA ARG A 95 -15.60 -1.07 7.01
C ARG A 95 -16.16 -2.49 7.22
N ILE A 96 -15.68 -3.47 6.47
CA ILE A 96 -16.03 -4.89 6.67
C ILE A 96 -15.38 -5.38 7.97
N SER A 97 -14.10 -5.08 8.19
CA SER A 97 -13.37 -5.38 9.42
C SER A 97 -14.05 -4.81 10.66
N ARG A 98 -14.38 -3.51 10.65
CA ARG A 98 -15.04 -2.84 11.78
C ARG A 98 -16.38 -3.48 12.14
N ARG A 99 -17.09 -4.02 11.15
CA ARG A 99 -18.34 -4.77 11.33
C ARG A 99 -18.14 -6.24 11.71
N ALA A 100 -16.95 -6.81 11.50
CA ALA A 100 -16.62 -8.20 11.82
C ALA A 100 -15.95 -8.36 13.19
N TYR A 101 -15.12 -7.40 13.59
CA TYR A 101 -14.25 -7.49 14.77
C TYR A 101 -14.39 -6.29 15.72
N GLY A 102 -15.18 -5.27 15.36
CA GLY A 102 -15.24 -3.98 16.07
C GLY A 102 -14.14 -2.99 15.66
N ASP A 103 -13.11 -3.46 14.95
CA ASP A 103 -11.86 -2.76 14.62
C ASP A 103 -11.62 -2.77 13.10
N ASP A 104 -11.09 -1.67 12.55
CA ASP A 104 -10.72 -1.59 11.13
C ASP A 104 -9.54 -2.52 10.77
N ASP A 105 -8.67 -2.85 11.72
CA ASP A 105 -7.35 -3.46 11.46
C ASP A 105 -7.33 -4.84 10.82
N GLY A 106 -8.32 -5.64 11.18
CA GLY A 106 -8.54 -6.96 10.58
C GLY A 106 -8.83 -6.89 9.09
N TRP A 107 -8.90 -5.71 8.45
CA TRP A 107 -8.91 -5.56 7.01
C TRP A 107 -7.69 -6.24 6.37
N ARG A 108 -6.52 -6.19 7.02
CA ARG A 108 -5.28 -6.83 6.54
C ARG A 108 -5.42 -8.35 6.52
N LEU A 109 -6.05 -8.88 7.56
CA LEU A 109 -6.38 -10.29 7.73
C LEU A 109 -7.50 -10.75 6.77
N ILE A 110 -8.46 -9.89 6.45
CA ILE A 110 -9.45 -10.16 5.38
C ILE A 110 -8.77 -10.11 4.01
N TYR A 111 -7.90 -9.13 3.76
CA TYR A 111 -7.16 -9.01 2.49
C TYR A 111 -6.26 -10.22 2.26
N SER A 112 -5.49 -10.67 3.26
CA SER A 112 -4.60 -11.82 3.13
C SER A 112 -5.37 -13.07 2.71
N VAL A 113 -6.40 -13.47 3.46
CA VAL A 113 -7.22 -14.66 3.18
C VAL A 113 -7.96 -14.59 1.83
N ASN A 114 -8.16 -13.40 1.26
CA ASN A 114 -8.88 -13.20 -0.01
C ASN A 114 -8.00 -12.64 -1.15
N ARG A 115 -6.67 -12.61 -1.00
CA ARG A 115 -5.76 -11.89 -1.91
C ARG A 115 -5.83 -12.39 -3.36
N ASP A 116 -6.03 -13.68 -3.58
CA ASP A 116 -6.17 -14.28 -4.92
C ASP A 116 -7.47 -13.88 -5.63
N LEU A 117 -8.50 -13.46 -4.87
CA LEU A 117 -9.79 -13.01 -5.38
C LEU A 117 -9.86 -11.49 -5.55
N ILE A 118 -9.16 -10.73 -4.71
CA ILE A 118 -9.10 -9.25 -4.76
C ILE A 118 -7.99 -8.77 -5.71
N GLY A 119 -6.91 -9.52 -5.85
CA GLY A 119 -5.71 -9.10 -6.57
C GLY A 119 -4.90 -8.05 -5.80
N ARG A 120 -3.99 -7.36 -6.51
CA ARG A 120 -2.94 -6.50 -5.91
C ARG A 120 -3.42 -5.16 -5.33
N ASN A 121 -4.71 -4.83 -5.41
CA ASN A 121 -5.25 -3.59 -4.88
C ASN A 121 -6.32 -3.92 -3.83
N PRO A 122 -6.03 -3.82 -2.52
CA PRO A 122 -6.99 -4.13 -1.46
C PRO A 122 -8.28 -3.30 -1.54
N SER A 123 -8.21 -2.09 -2.12
CA SER A 123 -9.36 -1.20 -2.30
C SER A 123 -10.20 -1.51 -3.55
N ALA A 124 -9.82 -2.51 -4.36
CA ALA A 124 -10.52 -2.90 -5.60
C ALA A 124 -11.57 -4.01 -5.41
N ILE A 125 -12.34 -3.96 -4.31
CA ILE A 125 -13.42 -4.93 -4.07
C ILE A 125 -14.69 -4.61 -4.86
N GLU A 126 -15.36 -5.65 -5.38
CA GLU A 126 -16.57 -5.53 -6.21
C GLU A 126 -17.85 -5.90 -5.45
N ILE A 127 -18.97 -5.22 -5.75
CA ILE A 127 -20.26 -5.50 -5.10
C ILE A 127 -20.74 -6.91 -5.45
N GLY A 128 -20.94 -7.74 -4.43
CA GLY A 128 -21.29 -9.16 -4.56
C GLY A 128 -20.11 -10.12 -4.56
N GLN A 129 -18.86 -9.63 -4.49
CA GLN A 129 -17.68 -10.46 -4.34
C GLN A 129 -17.72 -11.22 -2.99
N PRO A 130 -17.53 -12.55 -2.98
CA PRO A 130 -17.59 -13.35 -1.76
C PRO A 130 -16.24 -13.36 -1.03
N LEU A 131 -16.15 -12.68 0.11
CA LEU A 131 -14.95 -12.62 0.94
C LEU A 131 -15.08 -13.54 2.16
N THR A 132 -14.12 -14.44 2.37
CA THR A 132 -14.00 -15.22 3.61
C THR A 132 -13.57 -14.30 4.75
N ILE A 133 -14.32 -14.30 5.85
CA ILE A 133 -14.02 -13.47 7.02
C ILE A 133 -13.44 -14.38 8.12
N PRO A 134 -12.12 -14.47 8.33
CA PRO A 134 -11.53 -15.31 9.37
C PRO A 134 -11.84 -14.79 10.80
N CYS A 135 -11.74 -15.64 11.83
CA CYS A 135 -11.85 -15.18 13.23
C CYS A 135 -10.48 -14.88 13.84
N LEU A 136 -10.45 -13.92 14.77
CA LEU A 136 -9.27 -13.60 15.60
C LEU A 136 -8.95 -14.69 16.63
N GLU A 137 -9.98 -15.27 17.28
CA GLU A 137 -9.84 -16.27 18.36
C GLU A 137 -9.74 -17.73 17.88
N GLN A 138 -9.72 -18.00 16.57
CA GLN A 138 -9.48 -19.37 16.11
C GLN A 138 -8.04 -19.78 16.42
N ASP A 139 -7.84 -21.02 16.89
CA ASP A 139 -6.54 -21.63 17.25
C ASP A 139 -5.46 -21.37 16.18
N ALA A 140 -4.76 -20.24 16.29
CA ALA A 140 -3.83 -19.78 15.29
C ALA A 140 -2.54 -20.59 15.42
N ALA A 141 -2.13 -21.25 14.33
CA ALA A 141 -1.17 -22.35 14.41
C ALA A 141 0.13 -21.94 15.14
N GLU A 142 0.48 -22.68 16.19
CA GLU A 142 1.74 -22.55 16.92
C GLU A 142 2.93 -22.56 15.93
N PRO A 143 3.97 -21.73 16.14
CA PRO A 143 5.08 -21.59 15.20
C PRO A 143 5.70 -22.93 14.78
N THR A 144 5.75 -23.18 13.48
CA THR A 144 6.27 -24.43 12.89
C THR A 144 7.80 -24.47 12.84
N ALA A 145 8.46 -23.31 12.85
CA ALA A 145 9.92 -23.17 12.83
C ALA A 145 10.54 -23.14 14.24
N SER A 146 11.74 -23.69 14.39
CA SER A 146 12.53 -23.56 15.62
C SER A 146 12.93 -22.09 15.85
N VAL A 147 12.91 -21.63 17.09
CA VAL A 147 13.45 -20.31 17.48
C VAL A 147 14.98 -20.25 17.51
N GLU A 148 15.67 -21.39 17.44
CA GLU A 148 17.15 -21.50 17.56
C GLU A 148 17.99 -20.66 16.55
N PRO A 149 17.53 -20.41 15.30
CA PRO A 149 18.23 -19.51 14.38
C PRO A 149 18.16 -18.04 14.80
N ILE A 150 17.15 -17.63 15.58
CA ILE A 150 16.88 -16.23 15.92
C ILE A 150 17.69 -15.82 17.17
N ARG A 151 18.46 -14.75 17.07
CA ARG A 151 19.33 -14.27 18.14
C ARG A 151 19.28 -12.75 18.32
N ARG A 152 19.42 -12.37 19.58
CA ARG A 152 19.63 -10.98 20.02
C ARG A 152 21.13 -10.76 20.17
N GLU A 153 21.72 -9.92 19.33
CA GLU A 153 23.16 -9.62 19.39
C GLU A 153 23.37 -8.29 20.14
N GLU A 154 23.82 -8.36 21.39
CA GLU A 154 24.22 -7.15 22.13
C GLU A 154 25.36 -6.45 21.39
N THR A 155 25.13 -5.21 20.92
CA THR A 155 26.07 -4.43 20.08
C THR A 155 27.43 -4.08 20.74
N SER A 156 27.65 -4.50 21.99
CA SER A 156 28.95 -4.45 22.67
C SER A 156 29.81 -5.70 22.49
N ALA A 157 29.22 -6.83 22.06
CA ALA A 157 29.91 -8.08 21.79
C ALA A 157 30.52 -8.10 20.37
N PRO A 158 31.69 -8.73 20.17
CA PRO A 158 32.14 -9.06 18.82
C PRO A 158 31.19 -10.08 18.19
N LEU A 159 30.58 -9.73 17.05
CA LEU A 159 29.69 -10.62 16.31
C LEU A 159 30.31 -12.02 16.12
N PRO A 160 29.51 -13.11 16.20
CA PRO A 160 30.02 -14.45 16.01
C PRO A 160 30.69 -14.60 14.62
N PRO A 161 31.76 -15.42 14.52
CA PRO A 161 32.40 -15.68 13.24
C PRO A 161 31.37 -16.28 12.27
N PRO A 162 31.38 -15.90 10.97
CA PRO A 162 30.35 -16.34 10.02
C PRO A 162 30.15 -17.86 10.03
N LEU A 163 28.87 -18.30 10.09
CA LEU A 163 28.49 -19.70 9.97
C LEU A 163 29.20 -20.32 8.77
N LYS A 164 29.90 -21.43 8.98
CA LYS A 164 30.88 -21.94 8.00
C LYS A 164 30.22 -22.66 6.82
N GLY A 165 29.63 -21.86 5.92
CA GLY A 165 28.80 -22.29 4.81
C GLY A 165 27.30 -22.00 4.99
N GLY A 166 26.90 -21.50 6.17
CA GLY A 166 25.53 -21.09 6.46
C GLY A 166 25.19 -19.69 5.95
N ILE A 167 23.94 -19.28 6.14
CA ILE A 167 23.38 -18.00 5.67
C ILE A 167 23.07 -17.10 6.86
N ARG A 168 23.50 -15.82 6.82
CA ARG A 168 23.19 -14.84 7.87
C ARG A 168 22.21 -13.77 7.41
N PHE A 169 21.14 -13.59 8.18
CA PHE A 169 20.16 -12.52 8.02
C PHE A 169 20.35 -11.47 9.14
N VAL A 170 20.15 -10.20 8.82
CA VAL A 170 20.04 -9.11 9.78
C VAL A 170 18.64 -8.50 9.78
N THR A 171 18.12 -8.21 10.96
CA THR A 171 16.90 -7.43 11.17
C THR A 171 17.04 -6.56 12.42
N ALA A 172 15.98 -5.89 12.86
CA ALA A 172 15.98 -5.01 14.03
C ALA A 172 14.58 -4.90 14.66
N SER A 173 14.53 -4.41 15.89
CA SER A 173 13.32 -4.19 16.67
C SER A 173 12.71 -2.80 16.42
N ASP A 174 11.80 -2.37 17.31
CA ASP A 174 11.07 -1.09 17.26
C ASP A 174 10.06 -1.00 16.09
N TRP A 175 9.62 -2.14 15.54
CA TRP A 175 8.62 -2.21 14.47
C TRP A 175 7.62 -3.36 14.64
N ALA A 176 7.08 -3.55 15.85
CA ALA A 176 5.93 -4.44 16.06
C ALA A 176 4.71 -4.02 15.21
N PRO A 177 3.87 -4.96 14.72
CA PRO A 177 4.00 -6.41 14.82
C PRO A 177 4.93 -7.06 13.78
N PHE A 178 5.65 -6.26 12.99
CA PHE A 178 6.43 -6.73 11.83
C PHE A 178 7.78 -7.30 12.22
N SER A 179 8.54 -6.61 13.07
CA SER A 179 9.86 -7.04 13.52
C SER A 179 10.15 -6.45 14.90
N ASP A 180 10.20 -7.33 15.91
CA ASP A 180 10.46 -6.92 17.29
C ASP A 180 10.91 -8.10 18.16
N GLU A 181 12.02 -7.91 18.89
CA GLU A 181 12.62 -8.93 19.76
C GLU A 181 11.72 -9.40 20.91
N GLU A 182 10.76 -8.61 21.37
CA GLU A 182 9.87 -8.98 22.48
C GLU A 182 8.66 -9.82 22.01
N GLN A 183 8.43 -9.93 20.71
CA GLN A 183 7.36 -10.74 20.14
C GLN A 183 7.75 -12.22 19.96
N ALA A 184 6.74 -13.09 19.86
CA ALA A 184 6.94 -14.49 19.48
C ALA A 184 7.70 -14.55 18.14
N GLN A 185 8.70 -15.44 18.02
CA GLN A 185 9.53 -15.59 16.82
C GLN A 185 10.17 -14.27 16.30
N GLY A 186 10.29 -13.23 17.14
CA GLY A 186 10.83 -11.92 16.73
C GLY A 186 9.90 -11.08 15.84
N GLY A 187 8.59 -11.34 15.86
CA GLY A 187 7.59 -10.62 15.06
C GLY A 187 7.31 -11.26 13.68
N MET A 188 6.29 -10.75 13.01
CA MET A 188 5.65 -11.39 11.86
C MET A 188 6.60 -11.65 10.68
N MET A 189 7.45 -10.68 10.33
CA MET A 189 8.40 -10.79 9.22
C MET A 189 9.55 -11.74 9.57
N THR A 190 9.99 -11.72 10.83
CA THR A 190 11.02 -12.62 11.35
C THR A 190 10.53 -14.07 11.33
N GLU A 191 9.28 -14.34 11.71
CA GLU A 191 8.68 -15.67 11.59
C GLU A 191 8.47 -16.08 10.12
N VAL A 192 8.01 -15.18 9.25
CA VAL A 192 7.88 -15.48 7.80
C VAL A 192 9.24 -15.88 7.20
N VAL A 193 10.33 -15.18 7.54
CA VAL A 193 11.68 -15.51 7.05
C VAL A 193 12.21 -16.80 7.67
N ASN A 194 12.03 -17.00 8.99
CA ASN A 194 12.46 -18.22 9.68
C ASN A 194 11.72 -19.46 9.14
N THR A 195 10.40 -19.37 8.95
CA THR A 195 9.58 -20.47 8.46
C THR A 195 9.82 -20.75 6.98
N ALA A 196 10.06 -19.74 6.14
CA ALA A 196 10.52 -19.94 4.76
C ALA A 196 11.86 -20.71 4.72
N MET A 197 12.84 -20.28 5.52
CA MET A 197 14.16 -20.92 5.57
C MET A 197 14.11 -22.36 6.09
N SER A 198 13.22 -22.67 7.05
CA SER A 198 13.07 -24.02 7.59
C SER A 198 12.59 -25.07 6.56
N LYS A 199 11.98 -24.64 5.44
CA LYS A 199 11.60 -25.54 4.33
C LYS A 199 12.80 -25.97 3.48
N VAL A 200 13.86 -25.17 3.44
CA VAL A 200 14.97 -25.29 2.48
C VAL A 200 16.36 -25.49 3.13
N ARG A 201 16.46 -25.28 4.44
CA ARG A 201 17.67 -25.51 5.25
C ARG A 201 17.34 -26.06 6.65
N PRO A 202 18.22 -26.94 7.20
CA PRO A 202 18.26 -27.20 8.64
C PRO A 202 18.49 -25.93 9.46
N ALA A 203 18.03 -25.90 10.71
CA ALA A 203 18.14 -24.73 11.58
C ALA A 203 19.60 -24.35 11.91
N GLU A 204 20.52 -25.33 11.88
CA GLU A 204 21.95 -25.11 12.09
C GLU A 204 22.67 -24.45 10.89
N ASP A 205 22.05 -24.39 9.71
CA ASP A 205 22.63 -23.84 8.47
C ASP A 205 22.29 -22.35 8.25
N TYR A 206 21.50 -21.71 9.12
CA TYR A 206 21.21 -20.28 9.03
C TYR A 206 21.06 -19.59 10.40
N GLN A 207 21.13 -18.26 10.42
CA GLN A 207 21.04 -17.44 11.62
C GLN A 207 20.40 -16.09 11.27
N ILE A 208 19.50 -15.61 12.14
CA ILE A 208 18.79 -14.35 12.06
C ILE A 208 19.19 -13.52 13.27
N ASP A 209 19.94 -12.44 13.05
CA ASP A 209 20.43 -11.57 14.13
C ASP A 209 19.68 -10.24 14.16
N PHE A 210 19.25 -9.85 15.35
CA PHE A 210 18.78 -8.49 15.62
C PHE A 210 19.98 -7.57 15.87
N ILE A 211 20.14 -6.57 15.00
CA ILE A 211 21.10 -5.47 15.11
C ILE A 211 20.30 -4.18 15.01
N ASN A 212 20.00 -3.56 16.16
CA ASN A 212 19.08 -2.42 16.28
C ASN A 212 19.72 -1.08 15.83
N ASP A 213 20.21 -1.09 14.58
CA ASP A 213 20.62 0.04 13.76
C ASP A 213 20.19 -0.28 12.31
N TRP A 214 18.96 0.11 11.96
CA TRP A 214 18.40 -0.04 10.61
C TRP A 214 19.28 0.61 9.52
N GLY A 215 20.08 1.64 9.86
CA GLY A 215 21.01 2.27 8.93
C GLY A 215 22.17 1.34 8.56
N ALA A 216 22.75 0.69 9.57
CA ALA A 216 23.89 -0.23 9.40
C ALA A 216 23.58 -1.45 8.53
N HIS A 217 22.33 -1.92 8.48
CA HIS A 217 21.91 -3.10 7.72
C HIS A 217 22.36 -3.02 6.26
N LEU A 218 21.89 -2.01 5.54
CA LEU A 218 22.18 -1.89 4.10
C LEU A 218 23.64 -1.49 3.85
N GLN A 219 24.20 -0.62 4.70
CA GLN A 219 25.59 -0.18 4.65
C GLN A 219 26.11 0.06 6.08
N PRO A 220 27.16 -0.63 6.57
CA PRO A 220 28.05 -1.51 5.80
C PRO A 220 27.63 -2.98 5.73
N LEU A 221 26.68 -3.47 6.54
CA LEU A 221 26.59 -4.90 6.87
C LEU A 221 26.36 -5.81 5.65
N LEU A 222 25.48 -5.42 4.71
CA LEU A 222 25.29 -6.15 3.45
C LEU A 222 26.33 -5.79 2.38
N THR A 223 26.79 -4.54 2.27
CA THR A 223 27.81 -4.18 1.25
C THR A 223 29.16 -4.83 1.51
N ASP A 224 29.50 -5.04 2.78
CA ASP A 224 30.78 -5.59 3.21
C ASP A 224 30.68 -7.12 3.42
N ASN A 225 29.48 -7.69 3.22
CA ASN A 225 29.16 -9.12 3.36
C ASN A 225 29.46 -9.67 4.77
N ALA A 226 29.21 -8.86 5.80
CA ALA A 226 29.13 -9.33 7.18
C ALA A 226 27.84 -10.14 7.43
N TYR A 227 26.80 -9.82 6.66
CA TYR A 227 25.54 -10.54 6.52
C TYR A 227 25.25 -10.80 5.05
N ASP A 228 24.47 -11.85 4.75
CA ASP A 228 24.03 -12.17 3.40
C ASP A 228 22.73 -11.44 3.07
N PHE A 229 21.79 -11.43 4.00
CA PHE A 229 20.43 -10.90 3.83
C PHE A 229 20.08 -9.85 4.88
N GLY A 230 19.23 -8.89 4.53
CA GLY A 230 18.57 -7.99 5.46
C GLY A 230 17.05 -7.95 5.21
N PHE A 231 16.24 -7.80 6.26
CA PHE A 231 14.79 -7.68 6.14
C PHE A 231 14.18 -6.91 7.33
N PRO A 232 12.92 -6.43 7.24
CA PRO A 232 12.10 -6.31 6.03
C PRO A 232 12.33 -4.94 5.36
N TRP A 233 12.65 -4.93 4.06
CA TRP A 233 13.00 -3.70 3.33
C TRP A 233 12.01 -3.37 2.20
N PHE A 234 11.62 -2.10 2.12
CA PHE A 234 10.75 -1.59 1.07
C PHE A 234 11.44 -1.50 -0.29
N ARG A 235 10.79 -2.04 -1.32
CA ARG A 235 11.25 -1.99 -2.71
C ARG A 235 10.74 -0.74 -3.45
N PRO A 236 11.63 0.19 -3.85
CA PRO A 236 11.26 1.31 -4.70
C PRO A 236 11.04 0.88 -6.16
N ASN A 237 10.24 1.65 -6.91
CA ASN A 237 10.06 1.44 -8.35
C ASN A 237 11.31 1.88 -9.14
N CYS A 238 12.20 0.92 -9.40
CA CYS A 238 13.44 1.16 -10.14
C CYS A 238 13.27 1.46 -11.64
N ASP A 239 12.06 1.38 -12.19
CA ASP A 239 11.78 1.78 -13.58
C ASP A 239 11.68 3.30 -13.76
N VAL A 240 11.61 4.07 -12.66
CA VAL A 240 11.63 5.54 -12.62
C VAL A 240 12.80 6.09 -11.79
N ILE A 241 13.96 5.42 -11.88
CA ILE A 241 15.14 5.68 -11.05
C ILE A 241 15.64 7.13 -11.09
N GLU A 242 15.39 7.86 -12.18
CA GLU A 242 15.70 9.28 -12.34
C GLU A 242 14.90 10.23 -11.45
N LYS A 243 13.76 9.77 -10.89
CA LYS A 243 12.98 10.50 -9.87
C LYS A 243 13.45 10.24 -8.44
N LEU A 244 14.09 9.09 -8.22
CA LEU A 244 14.35 8.55 -6.89
C LEU A 244 15.46 9.33 -6.16
N GLY A 245 15.34 9.45 -4.84
CA GLY A 245 16.36 10.01 -3.97
C GLY A 245 17.56 9.07 -3.77
N GLU A 246 18.68 9.57 -3.27
CA GLU A 246 19.96 8.83 -3.21
C GLU A 246 19.84 7.45 -2.53
N GLY A 247 19.13 7.36 -1.40
CA GLY A 247 18.90 6.08 -0.72
C GLY A 247 18.05 5.10 -1.53
N SER A 248 17.06 5.59 -2.28
CA SER A 248 16.20 4.78 -3.16
C SER A 248 16.95 4.32 -4.41
N GLN A 249 17.76 5.21 -5.01
CA GLN A 249 18.70 4.85 -6.08
C GLN A 249 19.75 3.85 -5.59
N PHE A 250 20.27 3.97 -4.36
CA PHE A 250 21.18 3.00 -3.76
C PHE A 250 20.53 1.61 -3.71
N ARG A 251 19.30 1.51 -3.17
CA ARG A 251 18.57 0.23 -3.09
C ARG A 251 18.37 -0.38 -4.48
N CYS A 252 17.95 0.41 -5.48
CA CYS A 252 17.83 -0.06 -6.86
C CYS A 252 19.15 -0.54 -7.48
N ASN A 253 20.23 0.22 -7.28
CA ASN A 253 21.52 -0.07 -7.90
C ASN A 253 22.24 -1.26 -7.24
N ASN A 254 22.14 -1.42 -5.92
CA ASN A 254 23.03 -2.31 -5.15
C ASN A 254 22.36 -3.55 -4.52
N LEU A 255 21.03 -3.67 -4.53
CA LEU A 255 20.32 -4.82 -3.93
C LEU A 255 19.58 -5.68 -4.97
N PHE A 256 19.60 -7.00 -4.77
CA PHE A 256 18.56 -7.90 -5.28
C PHE A 256 17.48 -8.09 -4.22
N TRP A 257 16.29 -8.54 -4.65
CA TRP A 257 15.06 -8.56 -3.86
C TRP A 257 14.43 -9.95 -3.93
N SER A 258 13.94 -10.47 -2.81
CA SER A 258 13.11 -11.68 -2.78
C SER A 258 11.78 -11.46 -3.51
N GLU A 259 10.99 -12.51 -3.68
CA GLU A 259 9.54 -12.32 -3.80
C GLU A 259 8.99 -11.59 -2.57
N PRO A 260 7.92 -10.78 -2.68
CA PRO A 260 7.42 -10.00 -1.56
C PRO A 260 6.99 -10.92 -0.42
N ILE A 261 7.43 -10.59 0.80
CA ILE A 261 7.05 -11.26 2.04
C ILE A 261 5.85 -10.59 2.71
N TYR A 262 5.55 -9.33 2.35
CA TYR A 262 4.36 -8.61 2.82
C TYR A 262 4.00 -7.40 1.92
N GLU A 263 2.77 -6.90 2.07
CA GLU A 263 2.22 -5.71 1.41
C GLU A 263 1.59 -4.79 2.46
N GLN A 264 2.02 -3.54 2.55
CA GLN A 264 1.48 -2.53 3.47
C GLN A 264 0.84 -1.37 2.70
N ILE A 265 -0.32 -0.88 3.15
CA ILE A 265 -0.87 0.39 2.65
C ILE A 265 -0.17 1.55 3.36
N ILE A 266 0.41 2.44 2.56
CA ILE A 266 0.84 3.76 2.99
C ILE A 266 -0.23 4.75 2.53
N GLY A 267 -0.91 5.34 3.52
CA GLY A 267 -2.01 6.28 3.33
C GLY A 267 -1.57 7.73 3.47
N PHE A 268 -2.47 8.63 3.10
CA PHE A 268 -2.31 10.09 3.25
C PHE A 268 -3.43 10.62 4.14
N TYR A 269 -3.09 11.51 5.07
CA TYR A 269 -3.98 11.99 6.12
C TYR A 269 -4.01 13.51 6.15
N THR A 270 -5.19 14.09 6.25
CA THR A 270 -5.41 15.55 6.31
C THR A 270 -6.36 15.91 7.44
N THR A 271 -6.59 17.19 7.69
CA THR A 271 -7.75 17.66 8.46
C THR A 271 -9.06 17.50 7.64
N ASP A 272 -10.20 17.66 8.30
CA ASP A 272 -11.54 17.60 7.69
C ASP A 272 -11.90 18.82 6.83
N ASP A 273 -11.26 19.97 7.08
CA ASP A 273 -11.39 21.20 6.29
C ASP A 273 -10.50 21.24 5.03
N PHE A 274 -9.57 20.29 4.89
CA PHE A 274 -8.73 20.15 3.70
C PHE A 274 -9.55 19.66 2.49
N ALA A 275 -9.31 20.24 1.32
CA ALA A 275 -10.03 19.88 0.10
C ALA A 275 -9.66 18.47 -0.37
N THR A 276 -10.62 17.54 -0.34
CA THR A 276 -10.45 16.11 -0.68
C THR A 276 -9.70 15.92 -2.01
N PRO A 277 -8.44 15.41 -1.99
CA PRO A 277 -7.66 15.17 -3.20
C PRO A 277 -8.23 13.97 -3.97
N LEU A 278 -8.19 14.03 -5.31
CA LEU A 278 -8.58 12.92 -6.19
C LEU A 278 -7.38 12.20 -6.79
N SER A 279 -6.19 12.79 -6.64
CA SER A 279 -4.91 12.32 -7.14
C SER A 279 -3.77 12.93 -6.33
N HIS A 280 -2.60 12.28 -6.36
CA HIS A 280 -1.41 12.79 -5.68
C HIS A 280 -0.97 14.18 -6.19
N GLY A 281 -1.26 14.52 -7.46
CA GLY A 281 -0.95 15.83 -8.03
C GLY A 281 -1.79 16.98 -7.42
N ASP A 282 -2.91 16.68 -6.77
CA ASP A 282 -3.72 17.67 -6.06
C ASP A 282 -3.05 18.13 -4.74
N LEU A 283 -1.99 17.43 -4.28
CA LEU A 283 -1.18 17.82 -3.13
C LEU A 283 -0.03 18.80 -3.48
N PHE A 284 0.16 19.16 -4.76
CA PHE A 284 1.24 20.07 -5.14
C PHE A 284 1.04 21.48 -4.53
N GLY A 285 2.06 21.95 -3.82
CA GLY A 285 2.05 23.17 -3.01
C GLY A 285 1.76 22.95 -1.51
N ALA A 286 1.40 21.74 -1.09
CA ALA A 286 1.13 21.40 0.30
C ALA A 286 2.42 21.20 1.12
N ARG A 287 2.29 21.32 2.45
CA ARG A 287 3.30 20.94 3.45
C ARG A 287 3.05 19.49 3.86
N LEU A 288 3.90 18.58 3.38
CA LEU A 288 3.75 17.14 3.55
C LEU A 288 4.72 16.66 4.64
N CYS A 289 4.18 16.11 5.72
CA CYS A 289 4.96 15.56 6.82
C CYS A 289 5.19 14.05 6.65
N ARG A 290 6.46 13.64 6.80
CA ARG A 290 6.88 12.23 6.88
C ARG A 290 8.14 12.14 7.75
N PRO A 291 8.17 11.30 8.80
CA PRO A 291 9.28 11.28 9.75
C PRO A 291 10.66 11.07 9.10
N ALA A 292 11.70 11.62 9.74
CA ALA A 292 13.08 11.44 9.34
C ALA A 292 13.47 9.95 9.39
N GLY A 293 14.25 9.49 8.40
CA GLY A 293 14.63 8.08 8.26
C GLY A 293 13.56 7.18 7.62
N TYR A 294 12.27 7.57 7.63
CA TYR A 294 11.22 6.77 6.98
C TYR A 294 11.36 6.83 5.45
N SER A 295 11.24 5.67 4.79
CA SER A 295 11.55 5.55 3.36
C SER A 295 10.64 6.43 2.48
N SER A 296 11.23 7.37 1.73
CA SER A 296 10.54 8.42 0.97
C SER A 296 10.11 8.05 -0.46
N PHE A 297 10.51 6.87 -0.95
CA PHE A 297 10.39 6.46 -2.36
C PHE A 297 9.01 6.62 -3.00
N MET A 298 7.92 6.38 -2.26
CA MET A 298 6.56 6.50 -2.78
C MET A 298 6.22 7.94 -3.16
N LEU A 299 6.76 8.90 -2.41
CA LEU A 299 6.64 10.32 -2.68
C LEU A 299 7.49 10.70 -3.91
N GLU A 300 8.74 10.21 -3.96
CA GLU A 300 9.68 10.41 -5.07
C GLU A 300 9.08 9.95 -6.42
N GLU A 301 8.48 8.75 -6.48
CA GLU A 301 7.80 8.20 -7.65
C GLU A 301 6.69 9.12 -8.22
N ARG A 302 6.03 9.86 -7.33
CA ARG A 302 4.84 10.70 -7.59
C ARG A 302 5.17 12.19 -7.70
N ASP A 303 6.46 12.52 -7.74
CA ASP A 303 6.98 13.89 -7.72
C ASP A 303 6.55 14.71 -6.48
N LEU A 304 6.19 14.04 -5.37
CA LEU A 304 5.83 14.64 -4.07
C LEU A 304 7.09 14.95 -3.23
N VAL A 305 8.02 15.68 -3.84
CA VAL A 305 9.26 16.16 -3.22
C VAL A 305 9.47 17.63 -3.56
N GLU A 306 10.39 18.30 -2.87
CA GLU A 306 10.82 19.67 -3.20
C GLU A 306 11.22 19.78 -4.70
N PRO A 307 10.72 20.76 -5.47
CA PRO A 307 9.97 21.95 -5.06
C PRO A 307 8.44 21.84 -5.20
N ASN A 308 7.90 20.65 -5.45
CA ASN A 308 6.46 20.47 -5.69
C ASN A 308 5.64 20.39 -4.38
N VAL A 309 6.26 19.99 -3.27
CA VAL A 309 5.72 20.04 -1.90
C VAL A 309 6.82 20.48 -0.94
N THR A 310 6.44 21.11 0.17
CA THR A 310 7.38 21.38 1.26
C THR A 310 7.41 20.20 2.21
N LEU A 311 8.58 19.57 2.38
CA LEU A 311 8.72 18.39 3.23
C LEU A 311 9.02 18.77 4.69
N LEU A 312 8.21 18.24 5.61
CA LEU A 312 8.43 18.31 7.05
C LEU A 312 8.89 16.94 7.55
N GLN A 313 10.05 16.90 8.22
CA GLN A 313 10.68 15.65 8.68
C GLN A 313 11.08 15.73 10.16
N PRO A 314 10.12 15.72 11.09
CA PRO A 314 10.39 15.52 12.51
C PRO A 314 10.80 14.06 12.77
N VAL A 315 11.10 13.69 14.02
CA VAL A 315 11.66 12.35 14.32
C VAL A 315 10.58 11.29 14.47
N THR A 316 9.44 11.61 15.08
CA THR A 316 8.39 10.64 15.39
C THR A 316 7.16 10.78 14.47
N PRO A 317 6.37 9.70 14.31
CA PRO A 317 5.03 9.77 13.74
C PRO A 317 4.11 10.78 14.45
N SER A 318 4.16 10.85 15.79
CA SER A 318 3.37 11.76 16.62
C SER A 318 3.63 13.23 16.29
N ASP A 319 4.90 13.63 16.15
CA ASP A 319 5.26 14.99 15.74
C ASP A 319 4.58 15.41 14.42
N CYS A 320 4.40 14.47 13.47
CA CYS A 320 3.73 14.77 12.20
C CYS A 320 2.23 14.98 12.34
N PHE A 321 1.55 14.23 13.21
CA PHE A 321 0.12 14.44 13.47
C PHE A 321 -0.13 15.64 14.38
N GLU A 322 0.75 15.95 15.33
CA GLU A 322 0.71 17.22 16.06
C GLU A 322 0.88 18.41 15.11
N ALA A 323 1.86 18.34 14.17
CA ALA A 323 2.03 19.37 13.13
C ALA A 323 0.80 19.51 12.22
N LEU A 324 0.13 18.41 11.86
CA LEU A 324 -1.14 18.46 11.10
C LEU A 324 -2.26 19.14 11.91
N LEU A 325 -2.44 18.73 13.17
CA LEU A 325 -3.50 19.22 14.05
C LEU A 325 -3.28 20.67 14.51
N ALA A 326 -2.04 21.18 14.42
CA ALA A 326 -1.67 22.58 14.59
C ALA A 326 -1.77 23.42 13.30
N GLY A 327 -1.98 22.78 12.13
CA GLY A 327 -1.95 23.45 10.83
C GLY A 327 -0.54 23.88 10.39
N GLU A 328 0.51 23.25 10.93
CA GLU A 328 1.92 23.41 10.49
C GLU A 328 2.26 22.48 9.32
N ALA A 329 1.65 21.29 9.26
CA ALA A 329 1.53 20.45 8.07
C ALA A 329 0.12 20.55 7.48
N ASP A 330 -0.03 20.24 6.19
CA ASP A 330 -1.32 20.10 5.50
C ASP A 330 -1.69 18.63 5.26
N VAL A 331 -0.66 17.76 5.14
CA VAL A 331 -0.80 16.33 4.84
C VAL A 331 0.25 15.54 5.63
N VAL A 332 -0.12 14.36 6.16
CA VAL A 332 0.82 13.36 6.69
C VAL A 332 0.82 12.13 5.78
N ALA A 333 1.99 11.58 5.47
CA ALA A 333 2.12 10.35 4.66
C ALA A 333 2.80 9.23 5.45
N LEU A 334 2.01 8.26 5.91
CA LEU A 334 2.42 7.19 6.84
C LEU A 334 1.76 5.85 6.55
N ALA A 335 2.33 4.78 7.11
CA ALA A 335 1.69 3.47 7.11
C ALA A 335 0.38 3.53 7.91
N GLU A 336 -0.66 2.83 7.45
CA GLU A 336 -2.00 2.97 8.05
C GLU A 336 -2.07 2.50 9.51
N ASP A 337 -1.24 1.54 9.88
CA ASP A 337 -1.09 1.05 11.26
C ASP A 337 -0.53 2.15 12.16
N VAL A 338 0.70 2.58 11.85
CA VAL A 338 1.38 3.68 12.53
C VAL A 338 0.54 4.96 12.57
N ALA A 339 -0.24 5.23 11.52
CA ALA A 339 -1.13 6.39 11.47
C ALA A 339 -2.32 6.26 12.43
N ARG A 340 -3.04 5.13 12.41
CA ARG A 340 -4.19 4.86 13.30
C ARG A 340 -3.80 4.96 14.77
N ASP A 341 -2.71 4.31 15.17
CA ASP A 341 -2.29 4.29 16.59
C ASP A 341 -2.06 5.70 17.12
N VAL A 342 -1.32 6.51 16.34
CA VAL A 342 -1.06 7.91 16.69
C VAL A 342 -2.33 8.77 16.68
N ILE A 343 -3.26 8.56 15.74
CA ILE A 343 -4.55 9.26 15.71
C ILE A 343 -5.42 8.89 16.92
N SER A 344 -5.31 7.66 17.42
CA SER A 344 -5.97 7.19 18.64
C SER A 344 -5.34 7.78 19.91
N ASP A 345 -4.01 7.70 20.04
CA ASP A 345 -3.26 8.26 21.17
C ASP A 345 -3.44 9.79 21.34
N LEU A 346 -3.67 10.50 20.23
CA LEU A 346 -3.93 11.94 20.19
C LEU A 346 -5.42 12.32 20.32
N ASP A 347 -6.34 11.36 20.49
CA ASP A 347 -7.81 11.56 20.51
C ASP A 347 -8.30 12.42 19.33
N ALA A 348 -7.80 12.10 18.12
CA ALA A 348 -7.90 12.95 16.92
C ALA A 348 -8.75 12.34 15.79
N ALA A 349 -9.42 11.22 16.04
CA ALA A 349 -10.16 10.45 15.04
C ALA A 349 -11.41 11.15 14.48
N ASP A 350 -11.87 12.25 15.09
CA ASP A 350 -12.94 13.12 14.58
C ASP A 350 -12.43 14.26 13.69
N ARG A 351 -11.11 14.53 13.71
CA ARG A 351 -10.45 15.67 13.05
C ARG A 351 -9.49 15.26 11.92
N VAL A 352 -9.05 14.00 11.90
CA VAL A 352 -8.11 13.48 10.90
C VAL A 352 -8.84 12.57 9.89
N VAL A 353 -8.68 12.85 8.60
CA VAL A 353 -9.32 12.13 7.50
C VAL A 353 -8.27 11.43 6.66
N LYS A 354 -8.37 10.09 6.55
CA LYS A 354 -7.60 9.29 5.58
C LYS A 354 -8.14 9.54 4.17
N GLN A 355 -7.24 9.73 3.22
CA GLN A 355 -7.55 9.97 1.81
C GLN A 355 -7.35 8.70 0.99
N ASP A 356 -8.28 7.74 1.08
CA ASP A 356 -8.23 6.41 0.41
C ASP A 356 -7.90 6.48 -1.10
N ALA A 357 -8.25 7.58 -1.78
CA ALA A 357 -7.93 7.82 -3.20
C ALA A 357 -6.42 7.95 -3.48
N LEU A 358 -5.59 8.10 -2.45
CA LEU A 358 -4.14 8.23 -2.52
C LEU A 358 -3.40 6.97 -2.02
N ASP A 359 -4.13 5.94 -1.56
CA ASP A 359 -3.52 4.75 -0.97
C ASP A 359 -2.48 4.10 -1.89
N THR A 360 -1.31 3.83 -1.31
CA THR A 360 -0.17 3.27 -2.02
C THR A 360 0.25 1.96 -1.39
N VAL A 361 0.11 0.86 -2.15
CA VAL A 361 0.62 -0.45 -1.74
C VAL A 361 2.14 -0.48 -1.88
N ALA A 362 2.82 -0.71 -0.76
CA ALA A 362 4.27 -0.83 -0.67
C ALA A 362 4.66 -2.27 -0.30
N THR A 363 5.56 -2.90 -1.07
CA THR A 363 5.99 -4.28 -0.84
C THR A 363 7.23 -4.35 0.06
N LEU A 364 7.19 -5.26 1.04
CA LEU A 364 8.33 -5.61 1.88
C LEU A 364 8.99 -6.90 1.39
N HIS A 365 10.32 -6.92 1.45
CA HIS A 365 11.16 -7.98 0.91
C HIS A 365 12.33 -8.30 1.86
N VAL A 366 12.93 -9.47 1.65
CA VAL A 366 14.32 -9.72 2.05
C VAL A 366 15.23 -9.23 0.92
N VAL A 367 16.35 -8.59 1.26
CA VAL A 367 17.31 -8.04 0.31
C VAL A 367 18.72 -8.60 0.50
N ILE A 368 19.44 -8.79 -0.60
CA ILE A 368 20.84 -9.24 -0.63
C ILE A 368 21.67 -8.30 -1.50
N SER A 369 22.89 -8.00 -1.08
CA SER A 369 23.82 -7.17 -1.85
C SER A 369 24.16 -7.83 -3.19
N LYS A 370 24.12 -7.06 -4.28
CA LYS A 370 24.55 -7.51 -5.62
C LYS A 370 26.05 -7.83 -5.70
N ASN A 371 26.85 -7.43 -4.70
CA ASN A 371 28.26 -7.82 -4.63
C ASN A 371 28.51 -9.13 -3.86
N ASN A 372 27.48 -9.71 -3.22
CA ASN A 372 27.61 -11.01 -2.57
C ASN A 372 27.86 -12.10 -3.64
N PRO A 373 28.96 -12.88 -3.54
CA PRO A 373 29.35 -13.84 -4.58
C PRO A 373 28.35 -15.00 -4.74
N LYS A 374 27.44 -15.17 -3.78
CA LYS A 374 26.37 -16.17 -3.78
C LYS A 374 24.97 -15.58 -3.97
N ALA A 375 24.83 -14.27 -4.24
CA ALA A 375 23.53 -13.59 -4.21
C ALA A 375 22.40 -14.33 -4.93
N GLN A 376 22.65 -14.83 -6.15
CA GLN A 376 21.64 -15.58 -6.92
C GLN A 376 21.37 -16.99 -6.37
N GLU A 377 22.37 -17.68 -5.80
CA GLU A 377 22.22 -19.01 -5.17
C GLU A 377 21.29 -18.89 -3.96
N TYR A 378 21.62 -17.97 -3.05
CA TYR A 378 20.88 -17.75 -1.81
C TYR A 378 19.49 -17.16 -2.07
N LEU A 379 19.34 -16.24 -3.01
CA LEU A 379 18.03 -15.65 -3.33
C LEU A 379 17.06 -16.66 -3.97
N THR A 380 17.56 -17.57 -4.79
CA THR A 380 16.73 -18.64 -5.38
C THR A 380 16.24 -19.58 -4.28
N LEU A 381 17.15 -20.03 -3.41
CA LEU A 381 16.84 -20.88 -2.25
C LEU A 381 15.80 -20.23 -1.30
N LEU A 382 15.95 -18.93 -1.01
CA LEU A 382 15.03 -18.20 -0.16
C LEU A 382 13.64 -18.07 -0.81
N ASN A 383 13.58 -17.78 -2.11
CA ASN A 383 12.31 -17.72 -2.83
C ASN A 383 11.60 -19.08 -2.88
N GLU A 384 12.32 -20.19 -3.06
CA GLU A 384 11.76 -21.55 -2.96
C GLU A 384 11.06 -21.78 -1.59
N GLY A 385 11.67 -21.31 -0.50
CA GLY A 385 11.05 -21.36 0.84
C GLY A 385 9.88 -20.39 1.05
N ILE A 386 9.94 -19.19 0.46
CA ILE A 386 8.87 -18.18 0.49
C ILE A 386 7.63 -18.66 -0.27
N ASP A 387 7.82 -19.35 -1.39
CA ASP A 387 6.72 -19.86 -2.21
C ASP A 387 6.08 -21.10 -1.55
N GLU A 388 6.88 -22.02 -0.98
CA GLU A 388 6.37 -23.17 -0.20
C GLU A 388 5.47 -22.74 0.98
N ILE A 389 5.82 -21.68 1.73
CA ILE A 389 4.96 -21.19 2.84
C ILE A 389 3.69 -20.49 2.35
N LYS A 390 3.65 -20.00 1.11
CA LYS A 390 2.44 -19.44 0.50
C LYS A 390 1.52 -20.54 0.00
N ASP A 391 2.07 -21.49 -0.77
CA ASP A 391 1.33 -22.61 -1.36
C ASP A 391 0.77 -23.59 -0.30
N SER A 392 1.49 -23.77 0.81
CA SER A 392 1.02 -24.58 1.97
C SER A 392 0.03 -23.85 2.88
N GLY A 393 -0.10 -22.52 2.75
CA GLY A 393 -0.95 -21.68 3.59
C GLY A 393 -0.29 -21.13 4.86
N GLU A 394 0.89 -21.62 5.26
CA GLU A 394 1.57 -21.23 6.51
C GLU A 394 1.86 -19.71 6.60
N TRP A 395 2.09 -19.02 5.48
CA TRP A 395 2.24 -17.56 5.43
C TRP A 395 1.00 -16.83 5.95
N PHE A 396 -0.21 -17.28 5.57
CA PHE A 396 -1.46 -16.68 6.02
C PHE A 396 -1.72 -16.94 7.50
N GLU A 397 -1.30 -18.10 8.02
CA GLU A 397 -1.38 -18.43 9.45
C GLU A 397 -0.45 -17.57 10.30
N ILE A 398 0.80 -17.36 9.87
CA ILE A 398 1.74 -16.46 10.55
C ILE A 398 1.18 -15.03 10.56
N VAL A 399 0.74 -14.52 9.40
CA VAL A 399 0.13 -13.18 9.29
C VAL A 399 -1.12 -13.06 10.17
N ARG A 400 -1.97 -14.09 10.18
CA ARG A 400 -3.18 -14.13 11.03
C ARG A 400 -2.83 -14.07 12.51
N ARG A 401 -1.91 -14.92 12.98
CA ARG A 401 -1.53 -14.97 14.40
C ARG A 401 -0.98 -13.64 14.86
N HIS A 402 0.03 -13.10 14.17
CA HIS A 402 0.70 -11.86 14.59
C HIS A 402 -0.22 -10.64 14.58
N LEU A 403 -1.06 -10.49 13.56
CA LEU A 403 -2.01 -9.38 13.51
C LEU A 403 -3.10 -9.52 14.59
N SER A 404 -3.63 -10.73 14.80
CA SER A 404 -4.65 -10.97 15.84
C SER A 404 -4.08 -10.78 17.25
N GLU A 405 -2.87 -11.29 17.51
CA GLU A 405 -2.13 -11.04 18.77
C GLU A 405 -1.85 -9.56 19.02
N TYR A 406 -1.61 -8.78 17.96
CA TYR A 406 -1.35 -7.35 18.08
C TYR A 406 -2.63 -6.57 18.38
N MET A 407 -3.71 -6.83 17.63
CA MET A 407 -5.05 -6.26 17.88
C MET A 407 -5.56 -6.58 19.29
N MET A 408 -5.29 -7.80 19.81
CA MET A 408 -5.69 -8.21 21.16
C MET A 408 -4.80 -7.63 22.30
N ARG A 409 -3.80 -6.79 22.00
CA ARG A 409 -2.97 -6.09 23.00
C ARG A 409 -3.37 -4.62 23.23
N GLY A 410 -4.30 -4.08 22.43
CA GLY A 410 -4.87 -2.72 22.58
C GLY A 410 -5.94 -2.63 23.67
#